data_AF-A0A160SZR4-F1
#
_entry.id   AF-A0A160SZR4-F1
#
_cell.length_a   1.000
_cell.length_b   1.000
_cell.length_c   1.000
_cell.angle_alpha   90.00
_cell.angle_beta   90.00
_cell.angle_gamma   90.00
#
_symmetry.space_group_name_H-M   'P 1'
#
loop_
_entity.id
_entity.type
_entity.pdbx_description
1 polymer ?
#
loop_
_entity_poly.entity_id
_entity_poly.type
_entity_poly.pdbx_seq_one_letter_code
_entity_poly.pdbx_strand_id
1 'polypeptide(L)'
;MTESNVATPINPLLLEILRCPVAVRAANAGADPGRLRLVGDQWLVCDESGMKYPIRNGIPIMLIEEGEKWRDTAESDLPLPPPAA
;
A
#
# COMPACT_ATOMS: atom_id res chain seq x y z
N MET A 1 23.21 -21.05 -3.87
CA MET A 1 21.82 -21.09 -3.39
C MET A 1 21.04 -20.16 -4.30
N THR A 2 20.20 -20.73 -5.16
CA THR A 2 19.38 -19.99 -6.13
C THR A 2 18.31 -19.20 -5.38
N GLU A 3 18.53 -17.92 -5.14
CA GLU A 3 17.47 -17.01 -4.71
C GLU A 3 16.46 -16.93 -5.85
N SER A 4 15.35 -17.66 -5.65
CA SER A 4 14.20 -17.60 -6.53
C SER A 4 13.59 -16.22 -6.37
N ASN A 5 13.90 -15.36 -7.34
CA ASN A 5 13.29 -14.07 -7.58
C ASN A 5 11.77 -14.27 -7.79
N VAL A 6 11.01 -14.33 -6.71
CA VAL A 6 9.59 -14.02 -6.76
C VAL A 6 9.54 -12.53 -7.04
N ALA A 7 9.24 -12.17 -8.28
CA ALA A 7 9.17 -10.79 -8.76
C ALA A 7 7.98 -10.06 -8.12
N THR A 8 8.08 -9.83 -6.81
CA THR A 8 7.16 -8.97 -6.08
C THR A 8 7.61 -7.53 -6.37
N PRO A 9 6.71 -6.63 -6.76
CA PRO A 9 7.08 -5.25 -7.12
C PRO A 9 7.60 -4.42 -5.95
N ILE A 10 7.54 -4.96 -4.73
CA ILE A 10 8.14 -4.39 -3.53
C ILE A 10 8.90 -5.48 -2.75
N ASN A 11 10.02 -5.10 -2.14
CA ASN A 11 10.79 -6.01 -1.28
C ASN A 11 9.95 -6.39 -0.04
N PRO A 12 9.84 -7.69 0.33
CA PRO A 12 9.06 -8.13 1.49
C PRO A 12 9.47 -7.47 2.81
N LEU A 13 10.78 -7.28 3.04
CA LEU A 13 11.28 -6.60 4.24
C LEU A 13 10.87 -5.12 4.27
N LEU A 14 10.82 -4.48 3.10
CA LEU A 14 10.34 -3.11 2.98
C LEU A 14 8.84 -3.03 3.32
N LEU A 15 8.04 -3.99 2.85
CA LEU A 15 6.61 -4.06 3.20
C LEU A 15 6.39 -4.26 4.70
N GLU A 16 7.24 -5.06 5.36
CA GLU A 16 7.17 -5.29 6.81
C GLU A 16 7.42 -4.02 7.64
N ILE A 17 8.25 -3.08 7.16
CA ILE A 17 8.55 -1.82 7.86
C ILE A 17 7.65 -0.66 7.42
N LEU A 18 7.11 -0.70 6.21
CA LEU A 18 6.29 0.39 5.67
C LEU A 18 4.98 0.49 6.44
N ARG A 19 4.61 1.74 6.76
CA ARG A 19 3.34 2.05 7.42
C ARG A 19 2.60 3.16 6.70
N CYS A 20 1.27 3.12 6.80
CA CYS A 20 0.40 4.16 6.29
C CYS A 20 0.63 5.49 7.03
N PRO A 21 0.90 6.61 6.31
CA PRO A 21 1.17 7.91 6.93
C PRO A 21 -0.01 8.50 7.70
N VAL A 22 -1.24 8.06 7.40
CA VAL A 22 -2.46 8.51 8.11
C VAL A 22 -2.64 7.74 9.41
N ALA A 23 -2.56 6.42 9.36
CA ALA A 23 -2.80 5.56 10.52
C ALA A 23 -1.74 5.75 11.62
N VAL A 24 -0.46 5.93 11.26
CA VAL A 24 0.61 6.20 12.25
C VAL A 24 0.46 7.54 12.96
N ARG A 25 -0.29 8.48 12.39
CA ARG A 25 -0.55 9.80 12.99
C ARG A 25 -1.85 9.85 13.79
N ALA A 26 -2.66 8.79 13.75
CA ALA A 26 -3.91 8.73 14.48
C ALA A 26 -3.64 8.75 15.99
N ALA A 27 -4.43 9.54 16.73
CA ALA A 27 -4.29 9.68 18.18
C ALA A 27 -4.47 8.36 18.96
N ASN A 28 -5.09 7.36 18.32
CA ASN A 28 -5.41 6.05 18.89
C ASN A 28 -4.58 4.92 18.25
N ALA A 29 -3.44 5.27 17.65
CA ALA A 29 -2.49 4.31 17.10
C ALA A 29 -2.14 3.23 18.13
N GLY A 30 -2.39 1.95 17.78
CA GLY A 30 -2.03 0.80 18.61
C GLY A 30 -0.51 0.57 18.66
N ALA A 31 -0.09 -0.62 19.14
CA ALA A 31 1.33 -0.95 19.23
C ALA A 31 2.05 -1.04 17.87
N ASP A 32 1.29 -1.26 16.79
CA ASP A 32 1.82 -1.35 15.42
C ASP A 32 0.81 -0.85 14.38
N PRO A 33 0.58 0.46 14.32
CA PRO A 33 -0.49 1.07 13.53
C PRO A 33 -0.11 1.19 12.06
N GLY A 34 -1.09 1.08 11.17
CA GLY A 34 -0.94 1.40 9.76
C GLY A 34 -0.23 0.33 8.93
N ARG A 35 -0.38 -0.95 9.29
CA ARG A 35 0.09 -2.05 8.46
C ARG A 35 -0.50 -1.96 7.04
N LEU A 36 0.33 -2.29 6.05
CA LEU A 36 -0.03 -2.28 4.64
C LEU A 36 -0.04 -3.70 4.09
N ARG A 37 -1.02 -4.00 3.24
CA ARG A 37 -1.10 -5.25 2.47
C ARG A 37 -0.90 -4.95 0.99
N LEU A 38 -0.12 -5.79 0.32
CA LEU A 38 -0.02 -5.76 -1.13
C LEU A 38 -1.25 -6.44 -1.75
N VAL A 39 -1.94 -5.73 -2.64
CA VAL A 39 -3.12 -6.21 -3.37
C VAL A 39 -2.88 -6.08 -4.86
N GLY A 40 -3.11 -7.18 -5.60
CA GLY A 40 -2.96 -7.23 -7.05
C GLY A 40 -1.58 -6.82 -7.56
N ASP A 41 -0.53 -6.97 -6.74
CA ASP A 41 0.85 -6.56 -7.02
C ASP A 41 1.02 -5.08 -7.42
N GLN A 42 0.02 -4.23 -7.28
CA GLN A 42 0.11 -2.83 -7.71
C GLN A 42 -0.48 -1.84 -6.71
N TRP A 43 -0.98 -2.32 -5.57
CA TRP A 43 -1.63 -1.51 -4.56
C TRP A 43 -1.17 -1.87 -3.15
N LEU A 44 -0.96 -0.87 -2.32
CA LEU A 44 -0.78 -1.02 -0.88
C LEU A 44 -2.04 -0.54 -0.17
N VAL A 45 -2.73 -1.44 0.52
CA VAL A 45 -3.98 -1.16 1.22
C VAL A 45 -3.74 -1.11 2.73
N CYS A 46 -4.27 -0.07 3.38
CA CYS A 46 -4.29 0.05 4.83
C CYS A 46 -5.69 -0.24 5.36
N ASP A 47 -5.85 -1.31 6.15
CA ASP A 47 -7.15 -1.68 6.72
C ASP A 47 -7.65 -0.70 7.78
N GLU A 48 -6.74 -0.02 8.48
CA GLU A 48 -7.09 0.93 9.55
C GLU A 48 -7.62 2.26 9.03
N SER A 49 -7.03 2.77 7.94
CA SER A 49 -7.43 4.05 7.34
C SER A 49 -8.30 3.89 6.09
N GLY A 50 -8.40 2.68 5.55
CA GLY A 50 -9.05 2.38 4.26
C GLY A 50 -8.27 2.88 3.04
N MET A 51 -7.15 3.59 3.24
CA MET A 51 -6.36 4.24 2.20
C MET A 51 -5.70 3.20 1.30
N LYS A 52 -5.67 3.47 -0.01
CA LYS A 52 -5.08 2.55 -1.00
C LYS A 52 -4.08 3.30 -1.88
N TYR A 53 -2.80 2.97 -1.72
CA TYR A 53 -1.71 3.65 -2.38
C TYR A 53 -1.25 2.86 -3.62
N PRO A 54 -1.20 3.46 -4.81
CA PRO A 54 -0.74 2.77 -5.99
C PRO A 54 0.79 2.60 -5.99
N ILE A 55 1.26 1.50 -6.57
CA ILE A 55 2.67 1.26 -6.89
C ILE A 55 2.86 1.58 -8.37
N ARG A 56 3.63 2.63 -8.68
CA ARG A 56 3.92 3.06 -10.05
C ARG A 56 5.41 2.87 -10.31
N ASN A 57 5.76 2.13 -11.38
CA ASN A 57 7.15 1.82 -11.73
C ASN A 57 7.97 1.20 -10.58
N GLY A 58 7.34 0.36 -9.74
CA GLY A 58 7.98 -0.23 -8.55
C GLY A 58 8.15 0.73 -7.37
N ILE A 59 7.65 1.97 -7.47
CA ILE A 59 7.72 2.98 -6.41
C ILE A 59 6.31 3.13 -5.78
N PRO A 60 6.16 2.83 -4.49
CA PRO A 60 4.93 3.10 -3.75
C PRO A 60 4.67 4.61 -3.64
N ILE A 61 3.52 5.07 -4.14
CA ILE A 61 3.12 6.47 -4.06
C ILE A 61 2.38 6.71 -2.74
N MET A 62 3.14 6.91 -1.67
CA MET A 62 2.63 7.11 -0.30
C MET A 62 2.12 8.54 -0.02
N LEU A 63 1.44 9.16 -1.00
CA LEU A 63 0.82 10.47 -0.85
C LEU A 63 -0.59 10.33 -0.30
N ILE A 64 -0.96 11.15 0.68
CA ILE A 64 -2.29 11.11 1.31
C ILE A 64 -3.38 11.33 0.26
N GLU A 65 -3.21 12.33 -0.60
CA GLU A 65 -4.15 12.67 -1.69
C GLU A 65 -4.37 11.50 -2.66
N GLU A 66 -3.33 10.73 -2.95
CA GLU A 66 -3.44 9.54 -3.82
C GLU A 66 -4.17 8.40 -3.11
N GLY A 67 -3.85 8.15 -1.84
CA GLY A 67 -4.54 7.13 -1.04
C GLY A 67 -6.03 7.41 -0.84
N GLU A 68 -6.37 8.69 -0.69
CA GLU A 68 -7.73 9.19 -0.45
C GLU A 68 -8.65 8.89 -1.64
N LYS A 69 -8.15 9.08 -2.87
CA LYS A 69 -8.90 8.85 -4.14
C LYS A 69 -9.50 7.45 -4.22
N TRP A 70 -8.85 6.46 -3.62
CA TRP A 70 -9.21 5.05 -3.71
C TRP A 70 -9.76 4.47 -2.40
N ARG A 71 -9.91 5.30 -1.36
CA ARG A 71 -10.36 4.83 -0.04
C ARG A 71 -11.72 4.13 -0.12
N ASP A 72 -12.64 4.66 -0.90
CA ASP A 72 -14.00 4.15 -1.01
C ASP A 72 -14.19 3.15 -2.18
N THR A 73 -13.14 2.91 -2.97
CA THR A 73 -13.13 1.89 -4.03
C THR A 73 -12.92 0.50 -3.43
N ALA A 74 -13.72 -0.49 -3.83
CA ALA A 74 -13.52 -1.88 -3.41
C ALA A 74 -12.19 -2.42 -3.95
N GLU A 75 -11.53 -3.30 -3.20
CA GLU A 75 -10.25 -3.90 -3.65
C GLU A 75 -10.38 -4.64 -4.99
N SER A 76 -11.55 -5.23 -5.28
CA SER A 76 -11.86 -5.88 -6.56
C SER A 76 -12.00 -4.94 -7.74
N ASP A 77 -12.27 -3.66 -7.48
CA ASP A 77 -12.60 -2.66 -8.49
C ASP A 77 -11.41 -1.72 -8.75
N LEU A 78 -10.26 -1.97 -8.10
CA LEU A 78 -9.04 -1.22 -8.30
C LEU A 78 -8.50 -1.47 -9.71
N PRO A 79 -8.18 -0.41 -10.47
CA PRO A 79 -7.62 -0.58 -11.81
C PRO A 79 -6.21 -1.19 -11.73
N LEU A 80 -5.95 -2.10 -12.67
CA LEU A 80 -4.65 -2.74 -12.90
C LEU A 80 -4.27 -2.53 -14.39
N PRO A 81 -3.27 -1.68 -14.72
CA PRO A 81 -2.41 -0.93 -13.80
C PRO A 81 -3.10 0.29 -13.18
N PRO A 82 -2.62 0.78 -12.03
CA PRO A 82 -3.09 2.03 -11.46
C PRO A 82 -2.95 3.19 -12.46
N PRO A 83 -3.95 4.06 -12.60
CA PRO A 83 -3.87 5.19 -13.52
C PRO A 83 -2.74 6.14 -13.11
N ALA A 84 -2.13 6.79 -14.10
CA ALA A 84 -1.27 7.94 -13.84
C ALA A 84 -2.12 9.09 -13.28
N ALA A 85 -1.59 9.79 -12.29
CA ALA A 85 -2.24 10.97 -11.71
C ALA A 85 -2.25 12.14 -12.69
#